data_AF-A0A5T0UGF4-F1
#
_entry.id   AF-A0A5T0UGF4-F1
#
_cell.length_a   1.000
_cell.length_b   1.000
_cell.length_c   1.000
_cell.angle_alpha   90.00
_cell.angle_beta   90.00
_cell.angle_gamma   90.00
#
_symmetry.space_group_name_H-M   'P 1'
#
loop_
_entity.id
_entity.type
_entity.pdbx_description
1 polymer ?
#
loop_
_entity_poly.entity_id
_entity_poly.type
_entity_poly.pdbx_seq_one_letter_code
_entity_poly.pdbx_strand_id
1 'polypeptide(L)'
;LKLLNVSGIGPKSALAILASEDHSGLINAIEQEDDGYLTNFPGIGKKTAKQIILDLKGKLNDLDQTKLVGQQGIELTTTEQPYLQEAIEALTALGYTKTEIKRVAKKLENYTGDSTDAYLRQGLRLIMKK
;
A
#
# COMPACT_ATOMS: atom_id res chain seq x y z
N LEU A 1 1.23 2.62 16.51
CA LEU A 1 0.43 3.14 17.66
C LEU A 1 -0.91 3.80 17.28
N LYS A 2 -1.28 3.92 15.98
CA LYS A 2 -2.52 4.60 15.56
C LYS A 2 -3.84 3.91 15.97
N LEU A 3 -3.81 2.62 16.31
CA LEU A 3 -5.00 1.82 16.67
C LEU A 3 -5.62 2.22 18.03
N LEU A 4 -4.82 2.68 18.99
CA LEU A 4 -5.32 3.15 20.31
C LEU A 4 -6.02 4.52 20.24
N ASN A 5 -5.88 5.23 19.11
CA ASN A 5 -6.49 6.54 18.92
C ASN A 5 -7.95 6.47 18.46
N VAL A 6 -8.48 5.25 18.21
CA VAL A 6 -9.87 5.03 17.81
C VAL A 6 -10.73 4.86 19.06
N SER A 7 -11.78 5.67 19.17
CA SER A 7 -12.69 5.65 20.30
C SER A 7 -13.44 4.31 20.36
N GLY A 8 -13.26 3.55 21.44
CA GLY A 8 -13.88 2.24 21.64
C GLY A 8 -12.99 1.03 21.38
N ILE A 9 -11.73 1.21 20.97
CA ILE A 9 -10.71 0.14 21.00
C ILE A 9 -10.06 0.10 22.39
N GLY A 10 -10.27 -1.00 23.11
CA GLY A 10 -9.54 -1.29 24.34
C GLY A 10 -8.16 -1.93 24.06
N PRO A 11 -7.26 -1.94 25.05
CA PRO A 11 -5.90 -2.50 24.89
C PRO A 11 -5.90 -3.99 24.51
N LYS A 12 -6.90 -4.76 24.96
CA LYS A 12 -7.07 -6.18 24.62
C LYS A 12 -7.43 -6.38 23.15
N SER A 13 -8.32 -5.54 22.61
CA SER A 13 -8.73 -5.61 21.21
C SER A 13 -7.65 -5.05 20.29
N ALA A 14 -6.94 -3.98 20.70
CA ALA A 14 -5.77 -3.49 19.96
C ALA A 14 -4.68 -4.56 19.83
N LEU A 15 -4.42 -5.32 20.91
CA LEU A 15 -3.46 -6.42 20.88
C LEU A 15 -3.92 -7.56 19.97
N ALA A 16 -5.22 -7.90 19.98
CA ALA A 16 -5.77 -8.93 19.08
C ALA A 16 -5.65 -8.54 17.60
N ILE A 17 -5.85 -7.26 17.27
CA ILE A 17 -5.64 -6.75 15.91
C ILE A 17 -4.16 -6.80 15.52
N LEU A 18 -3.25 -6.37 16.40
CA LEU A 18 -1.80 -6.42 16.17
C LEU A 18 -1.23 -7.85 16.11
N ALA A 19 -1.84 -8.79 16.84
CA ALA A 19 -1.47 -10.20 16.84
C ALA A 19 -2.04 -10.95 15.62
N SER A 20 -2.91 -10.31 14.82
CA SER A 20 -3.37 -10.86 13.56
C SER A 20 -2.22 -10.88 12.55
N GLU A 21 -1.96 -12.02 11.93
CA GLU A 21 -0.98 -12.12 10.84
C GLU A 21 -1.49 -11.42 9.57
N ASP A 22 -2.81 -11.29 9.42
CA ASP A 22 -3.48 -10.73 8.25
C ASP A 22 -3.74 -9.22 8.40
N HIS A 23 -2.68 -8.42 8.30
CA HIS A 23 -2.77 -6.96 8.32
C HIS A 23 -3.39 -6.41 7.03
N SER A 24 -3.08 -7.03 5.88
CA SER A 24 -3.60 -6.62 4.57
C SER A 24 -5.10 -6.86 4.46
N GLY A 25 -5.60 -8.00 4.97
CA GLY A 25 -7.02 -8.29 5.05
C GLY A 25 -7.78 -7.32 5.95
N LEU A 26 -7.18 -6.87 7.06
CA LEU A 26 -7.75 -5.83 7.91
C LEU A 26 -7.92 -4.49 7.18
N ILE A 27 -6.90 -4.05 6.45
CA ILE A 27 -6.96 -2.80 5.67
C ILE A 27 -8.04 -2.93 4.59
N ASN A 28 -8.09 -4.06 3.90
CA ASN A 28 -9.08 -4.33 2.86
C ASN A 28 -10.51 -4.36 3.42
N ALA A 29 -10.72 -5.00 4.57
CA ALA A 29 -12.01 -4.99 5.27
C ALA A 29 -12.44 -3.57 5.66
N ILE A 30 -11.51 -2.70 6.06
CA ILE A 30 -11.80 -1.31 6.40
C ILE A 30 -12.18 -0.50 5.15
N GLU A 31 -11.49 -0.71 4.03
CA GLU A 31 -11.80 -0.02 2.77
C GLU A 31 -13.12 -0.51 2.14
N GLN A 32 -13.44 -1.81 2.26
CA GLN A 32 -14.70 -2.40 1.81
C GLN A 32 -15.87 -2.22 2.79
N GLU A 33 -15.65 -1.54 3.92
CA GLU A 33 -16.65 -1.32 4.97
C GLU A 33 -17.24 -2.63 5.54
N ASP A 34 -16.43 -3.69 5.58
CA ASP A 34 -16.80 -4.99 6.12
C ASP A 34 -16.75 -4.96 7.66
N ASP A 35 -17.86 -4.56 8.27
CA ASP A 35 -18.00 -4.59 9.72
C ASP A 35 -18.04 -6.01 10.29
N GLY A 36 -18.36 -7.02 9.46
CA GLY A 36 -18.37 -8.42 9.84
C GLY A 36 -16.98 -8.93 10.19
N TYR A 37 -15.99 -8.66 9.33
CA TYR A 37 -14.60 -9.01 9.55
C TYR A 37 -14.06 -8.42 10.86
N LEU A 38 -14.37 -7.14 11.13
CA LEU A 38 -13.92 -6.47 12.35
C LEU A 38 -14.60 -7.02 13.62
N THR A 39 -15.85 -7.46 13.54
CA THR A 39 -16.55 -8.05 14.69
C THR A 39 -16.07 -9.44 15.10
N ASN A 40 -15.30 -10.13 14.24
CA ASN A 40 -14.68 -11.40 14.60
C ASN A 40 -13.57 -11.24 15.64
N PHE A 41 -13.03 -10.03 15.80
CA PHE A 41 -12.00 -9.77 16.80
C PHE A 41 -12.62 -9.66 18.21
N PRO A 42 -12.02 -10.31 19.21
CA PRO A 42 -12.55 -10.31 20.56
C PRO A 42 -12.56 -8.88 21.15
N GLY A 43 -13.75 -8.43 21.56
CA GLY A 43 -13.97 -7.10 22.14
C GLY A 43 -14.32 -6.00 21.13
N ILE A 44 -14.49 -6.33 19.84
CA ILE A 44 -15.00 -5.39 18.83
C ILE A 44 -16.47 -5.70 18.55
N GLY A 45 -17.37 -4.81 18.98
CA GLY A 45 -18.80 -4.89 18.64
C GLY A 45 -19.14 -4.13 17.36
N LYS A 46 -20.36 -4.32 16.81
CA LYS A 46 -20.82 -3.64 15.59
C LYS A 46 -20.66 -2.11 15.61
N LYS A 47 -20.92 -1.49 16.77
CA LYS A 47 -20.77 -0.02 16.93
C LYS A 47 -19.31 0.40 16.81
N THR A 48 -18.41 -0.34 17.45
CA THR A 48 -16.97 -0.09 17.40
C THR A 48 -16.42 -0.40 16.01
N ALA A 49 -16.82 -1.50 15.36
CA ALA A 49 -16.42 -1.84 14.00
C ALA A 49 -16.72 -0.71 13.00
N LYS A 50 -17.94 -0.15 13.05
CA LYS A 50 -18.32 0.99 12.21
C LYS A 50 -17.53 2.27 12.52
N GLN A 51 -17.24 2.51 13.79
CA GLN A 51 -16.40 3.64 14.20
C GLN A 51 -14.96 3.49 13.68
N ILE A 52 -14.40 2.27 13.75
CA ILE A 52 -13.08 1.91 13.23
C ILE A 52 -13.03 2.17 11.73
N ILE A 53 -14.01 1.68 10.97
CA ILE A 53 -14.12 1.91 9.53
C ILE A 53 -14.12 3.41 9.26
N LEU A 54 -15.00 4.18 9.91
CA LEU A 54 -15.09 5.62 9.66
C LEU A 54 -13.78 6.37 10.00
N ASP A 55 -13.14 6.02 11.12
CA ASP A 55 -11.94 6.71 11.59
C ASP A 55 -10.68 6.34 10.80
N LEU A 56 -10.61 5.13 10.25
CA LEU A 56 -9.44 4.59 9.56
C LEU A 56 -9.56 4.59 8.03
N LYS A 57 -10.78 4.54 7.46
CA LYS A 57 -11.02 4.61 6.01
C LYS A 57 -10.33 5.83 5.42
N GLY A 58 -9.45 5.62 4.45
CA GLY A 58 -8.63 6.66 3.83
C GLY A 58 -7.40 7.13 4.63
N LYS A 59 -7.26 6.80 5.92
CA LYS A 59 -6.04 7.07 6.73
C LYS A 59 -5.04 5.92 6.73
N LEU A 60 -5.45 4.74 6.25
CA LEU A 60 -4.60 3.54 6.18
C LEU A 60 -3.75 3.47 4.92
N ASN A 61 -4.02 4.29 3.90
CA ASN A 61 -3.21 4.40 2.67
C ASN A 61 -1.74 4.79 2.94
N ASP A 62 -1.44 5.32 4.13
CA ASP A 62 -0.08 5.69 4.56
C ASP A 62 0.67 4.51 5.22
N LEU A 63 -0.04 3.44 5.61
CA LEU A 63 0.57 2.26 6.23
C LEU A 63 1.17 1.29 5.21
N ASP A 64 0.69 1.33 3.96
CA ASP A 64 1.27 0.59 2.82
C ASP A 64 2.73 1.00 2.51
N GLN A 65 3.13 2.22 2.90
CA GLN A 65 4.51 2.69 2.71
C GLN A 65 5.47 2.26 3.82
N THR A 66 4.98 1.58 4.86
CA THR A 66 5.84 0.93 5.85
C THR A 66 6.03 -0.54 5.51
N LYS A 67 6.23 -0.87 4.21
CA LYS A 67 6.88 -2.13 3.85
C LYS A 67 8.25 -2.10 4.51
N LEU A 68 8.37 -2.97 5.51
CA LEU A 68 9.60 -3.27 6.21
C LEU A 68 10.72 -3.43 5.18
N VAL A 69 11.70 -2.54 5.27
CA VAL A 69 13.00 -2.68 4.60
C VAL A 69 13.60 -4.00 5.12
N GLY A 70 13.36 -5.11 4.41
CA GLY A 70 13.99 -6.38 4.80
C GLY A 70 13.35 -7.69 4.37
N GLN A 71 12.11 -7.73 3.86
CA GLN A 71 11.54 -9.01 3.41
C GLN A 71 11.07 -8.96 1.97
N GLN A 72 11.88 -9.61 1.13
CA GLN A 72 11.49 -10.20 -0.15
C GLN A 72 10.23 -11.03 0.05
N GLY A 73 9.09 -10.39 -0.18
CA GLY A 73 7.79 -11.04 -0.29
C GLY A 73 7.14 -10.43 -1.52
N ILE A 74 7.05 -11.23 -2.56
CA ILE A 74 6.42 -10.92 -3.83
C ILE A 74 4.95 -10.60 -3.53
N GLU A 75 4.63 -9.33 -3.25
CA GLU A 75 3.26 -8.87 -3.30
C GLU A 75 2.93 -8.59 -4.75
N LEU A 76 2.30 -9.59 -5.34
CA LEU A 76 1.46 -9.49 -6.53
C LEU A 76 0.33 -8.50 -6.23
N THR A 77 0.64 -7.21 -6.15
CA THR A 77 -0.32 -6.22 -6.60
C THR A 77 -0.48 -6.46 -8.08
N THR A 78 -1.67 -6.83 -8.49
CA THR A 78 -2.12 -7.00 -9.89
C THR A 78 -2.07 -5.66 -10.63
N THR A 79 -0.90 -5.03 -10.68
CA THR A 79 -0.58 -3.92 -11.56
C THR A 79 0.10 -4.54 -12.76
N GLU A 80 -0.53 -4.36 -13.92
CA GLU A 80 -0.32 -5.11 -15.16
C GLU A 80 1.09 -5.11 -15.76
N GLN A 81 2.12 -4.58 -15.09
CA GLN A 81 3.50 -4.51 -15.59
C GLN A 81 4.52 -4.59 -14.43
N PRO A 82 4.92 -5.78 -13.96
CA PRO A 82 5.93 -5.92 -12.90
C PRO A 82 7.26 -5.24 -13.24
N TYR A 83 7.63 -5.24 -14.52
CA TYR A 83 8.83 -4.59 -15.03
C TYR A 83 8.79 -3.05 -14.93
N LEU A 84 7.59 -2.44 -14.99
CA LEU A 84 7.42 -1.00 -14.88
C LEU A 84 7.65 -0.54 -13.43
N GLN A 85 7.15 -1.31 -12.47
CA GLN A 85 7.30 -0.99 -11.04
C GLN A 85 8.78 -1.06 -10.62
N GLU A 86 9.46 -2.13 -11.00
CA GLU A 86 10.90 -2.30 -10.70
C GLU A 86 11.74 -1.18 -11.34
N ALA A 87 11.38 -0.74 -12.55
CA ALA A 87 12.04 0.40 -13.20
C ALA A 87 11.79 1.73 -12.47
N ILE A 88 10.58 1.96 -11.94
CA ILE A 88 10.25 3.15 -11.14
C ILE A 88 11.06 3.19 -9.84
N GLU A 89 11.18 2.06 -9.17
CA GLU A 89 11.98 1.93 -7.94
C GLU A 89 13.46 2.20 -8.23
N ALA A 90 14.00 1.64 -9.32
CA ALA A 90 15.36 1.92 -9.77
C ALA A 90 15.58 3.41 -10.09
N LEU A 91 14.64 4.06 -10.79
CA LEU A 91 14.71 5.51 -11.04
C LEU A 91 14.68 6.33 -9.74
N THR A 92 13.92 5.89 -8.74
CA THR A 92 13.91 6.52 -7.42
C THR A 92 15.27 6.36 -6.73
N ALA A 93 15.86 5.17 -6.78
CA ALA A 93 17.18 4.88 -6.22
C ALA A 93 18.31 5.68 -6.91
N LEU A 94 18.15 6.00 -8.20
CA LEU A 94 19.05 6.88 -8.94
C LEU A 94 18.94 8.38 -8.56
N GLY A 95 17.97 8.75 -7.71
CA GLY A 95 17.84 10.10 -7.17
C GLY A 95 16.93 11.04 -7.98
N TYR A 96 16.11 10.51 -8.90
CA TYR A 96 15.13 11.33 -9.63
C TYR A 96 13.95 11.75 -8.75
N THR A 97 13.38 12.93 -9.02
CA THR A 97 12.30 13.46 -8.19
C THR A 97 10.97 12.74 -8.45
N LYS A 98 10.11 12.66 -7.42
CA LYS A 98 8.78 12.03 -7.52
C LYS A 98 7.94 12.61 -8.68
N THR A 99 8.09 13.90 -8.98
CA THR A 99 7.37 14.58 -10.08
C THR A 99 7.84 14.13 -11.45
N GLU A 100 9.15 13.91 -11.62
CA GLU A 100 9.72 13.38 -12.87
C GLU A 100 9.31 11.93 -13.08
N ILE A 101 9.41 11.12 -12.03
CA ILE A 101 9.05 9.70 -12.06
C ILE A 101 7.56 9.53 -12.42
N LYS A 102 6.65 10.30 -11.80
CA LYS A 102 5.22 10.22 -12.11
C LYS A 102 4.90 10.61 -13.56
N ARG A 103 5.61 11.60 -14.12
CA ARG A 103 5.46 11.99 -15.54
C ARG A 103 5.89 10.87 -16.48
N VAL A 104 6.98 10.19 -16.13
CA VAL A 104 7.58 9.12 -16.92
C VAL A 104 6.77 7.84 -16.80
N ALA A 105 6.30 7.49 -15.61
CA ALA A 105 5.43 6.34 -15.35
C ALA A 105 4.20 6.35 -16.26
N LYS A 106 3.49 7.47 -16.36
CA LYS A 106 2.34 7.63 -17.26
C LYS A 106 2.68 7.43 -18.74
N LYS A 107 3.91 7.75 -19.16
CA LYS A 107 4.39 7.51 -20.53
C LYS A 107 4.86 6.06 -20.71
N LEU A 108 5.39 5.44 -19.68
CA LEU A 108 5.82 4.04 -19.65
C LEU A 108 4.64 3.07 -19.60
N GLU A 109 3.48 3.47 -19.07
CA GLU A 109 2.23 2.69 -19.15
C GLU A 109 1.81 2.41 -20.61
N ASN A 110 2.15 3.32 -21.53
CA ASN A 110 1.90 3.16 -22.97
C ASN A 110 3.03 2.42 -23.70
N TYR A 111 4.08 2.00 -22.99
CA TYR A 111 5.21 1.28 -23.51
C TYR A 111 5.11 -0.19 -23.06
N THR A 112 5.06 -1.10 -24.02
CA THR A 112 5.14 -2.55 -23.77
C THR A 112 6.61 -2.95 -23.91
N GLY A 113 7.33 -2.96 -22.78
CA GLY A 113 8.69 -3.47 -22.71
C GLY A 113 8.68 -4.91 -22.21
N ASP A 114 9.55 -5.76 -22.75
CA ASP A 114 9.65 -7.16 -22.33
C ASP A 114 10.60 -7.37 -21.13
N SER A 115 11.16 -6.30 -20.55
CA SER A 115 12.15 -6.37 -19.46
C SER A 115 12.25 -5.07 -18.68
N THR A 116 12.58 -5.16 -17.38
CA THR A 116 12.84 -4.01 -16.48
C THR A 116 13.87 -3.05 -17.05
N ASP A 117 14.94 -3.59 -17.63
CA ASP A 117 16.00 -2.79 -18.23
C ASP A 117 15.50 -1.98 -19.46
N ALA A 118 14.56 -2.52 -20.25
CA ALA A 118 13.93 -1.78 -21.34
C ALA A 118 13.11 -0.59 -20.80
N TYR A 119 12.35 -0.81 -19.73
CA TYR A 119 11.61 0.26 -19.03
C TYR A 119 12.54 1.30 -18.42
N LEU A 120 13.66 0.89 -17.84
CA LEU A 120 14.63 1.79 -17.21
C LEU A 120 15.31 2.69 -18.26
N ARG A 121 15.79 2.11 -19.36
CA ARG A 121 16.38 2.88 -20.48
C ARG A 121 15.37 3.87 -21.07
N GLN A 122 14.14 3.41 -21.28
CA GLN A 122 13.08 4.25 -21.82
C GLN A 122 12.71 5.37 -20.83
N GLY A 123 12.64 5.05 -19.54
CA GLY A 123 12.37 6.00 -18.47
C GLY A 123 13.42 7.10 -18.38
N LEU A 124 14.70 6.73 -18.37
CA LEU A 124 15.82 7.67 -18.39
C LEU A 124 15.80 8.56 -19.64
N ARG A 125 15.54 7.98 -20.81
CA ARG A 125 15.40 8.73 -22.07
C ARG A 125 14.27 9.76 -22.01
N LEU A 126 13.15 9.43 -21.37
CA LEU A 126 12.01 10.33 -21.20
C LEU A 126 12.27 11.46 -20.19
N ILE A 127 13.13 11.23 -19.19
CA ILE A 127 13.57 12.27 -18.24
C ILE A 127 14.54 13.24 -18.92
N MET A 128 15.49 12.73 -19.70
CA MET A 128 16.51 13.54 -20.37
C MET A 128 15.94 14.35 -21.54
N LYS A 129 14.90 13.85 -22.20
CA LYS A 129 14.21 14.55 -23.29
C LYS A 129 13.21 15.55 -22.71
N LYS A 130 13.74 16.70 -22.28
CA LYS A 130 12.99 17.82 -21.72
C LYS A 130 12.13 18.51 -22.78
#